data_AF-A0A552FIS7-F1
#
_entry.id   AF-A0A552FIS7-F1
#
_cell.length_a   1.000
_cell.length_b   1.000
_cell.length_c   1.000
_cell.angle_alpha   90.00
_cell.angle_beta   90.00
_cell.angle_gamma   90.00
#
_symmetry.space_group_name_H-M   'P 1'
#
loop_
_entity.id
_entity.type
_entity.pdbx_description
1 polymer ?
#
loop_
_entity_poly.entity_id
_entity_poly.type
_entity_poly.pdbx_seq_one_letter_code
_entity_poly.pdbx_strand_id
1 'polypeptide(L)' 'SQECSNCGSIVKKTLSVRTHICSCGCVLDRDENAAINILQRANTVGRTEIQARLQTTLCLLGESLIDKVTG' A
#
# COMPACT_ATOMS: atom_id res chain seq x y z
N SER A 1 -9.91 4.67 9.55
CA SER A 1 -8.80 5.61 9.81
C SER A 1 -9.33 7.04 9.93
N GLN A 2 -8.66 7.88 10.74
CA GLN A 2 -8.92 9.33 10.86
C GLN A 2 -8.19 10.10 9.74
N GLU A 3 -7.02 9.62 9.32
CA GLU A 3 -6.22 10.20 8.24
C GLU A 3 -6.83 9.87 6.88
N CYS A 4 -6.99 10.88 6.03
CA CYS A 4 -7.44 10.72 4.66
C CYS A 4 -6.32 10.12 3.79
N SER A 5 -6.58 9.01 3.13
CA SER A 5 -5.60 8.35 2.25
C SER A 5 -5.22 9.15 1.01
N ASN A 6 -6.05 10.13 0.62
CA ASN A 6 -5.82 10.96 -0.56
C ASN A 6 -4.97 12.20 -0.28
N CYS A 7 -5.16 12.85 0.88
CA CYS A 7 -4.53 14.14 1.18
C CYS A 7 -3.77 14.20 2.51
N GLY A 8 -3.80 13.13 3.32
CA GLY A 8 -3.14 13.07 4.62
C GLY A 8 -3.79 13.89 5.73
N SER A 9 -4.88 14.62 5.46
CA SER A 9 -5.56 15.41 6.49
C SER A 9 -6.26 14.53 7.52
N ILE A 10 -6.30 14.99 8.78
CA ILE A 10 -6.99 14.28 9.87
C ILE A 10 -8.44 14.76 9.94
N VAL A 11 -9.36 13.84 9.68
CA VAL A 11 -10.80 14.05 9.79
C VAL A 11 -11.29 13.42 11.10
N LYS A 12 -11.47 14.25 12.15
CA LYS A 12 -11.95 13.80 13.46
C LYS A 12 -13.37 13.25 13.38
N LYS A 13 -13.55 11.97 13.69
CA LYS A 13 -14.87 11.31 13.73
C LYS A 13 -14.90 10.12 14.69
N THR A 14 -16.07 9.79 15.19
CA THR A 14 -16.26 8.62 16.08
C THR A 14 -16.24 7.31 15.30
N LEU A 15 -16.06 6.19 16.01
CA LEU A 15 -16.14 4.84 15.43
C LEU A 15 -17.53 4.48 14.88
N SER A 16 -18.57 5.25 15.17
CA SER A 16 -19.89 5.04 14.58
C SER A 16 -19.99 5.57 13.15
N VAL A 17 -19.11 6.51 12.76
CA VAL A 17 -19.11 7.10 11.42
C VAL A 17 -18.39 6.17 10.44
N ARG A 18 -19.19 5.43 9.67
CA ARG A 18 -18.72 4.43 8.68
C ARG A 18 -18.21 5.06 7.39
N THR A 19 -18.74 6.20 6.94
CA THR A 19 -18.24 6.90 5.76
C THR A 19 -17.08 7.84 6.11
N HIS A 20 -16.01 7.84 5.32
CA HIS A 20 -14.96 8.85 5.34
C HIS A 20 -15.31 9.91 4.29
N ILE A 21 -15.51 11.15 4.73
CA ILE A 21 -15.75 12.31 3.87
C ILE A 21 -14.66 13.33 4.20
N CYS A 22 -13.83 13.66 3.22
CA CYS A 22 -12.76 14.62 3.36
C CYS A 22 -13.02 15.87 2.52
N SER A 23 -12.53 17.02 2.98
CA SER A 23 -12.56 18.28 2.22
C SER A 23 -11.84 18.24 0.88
N CYS A 24 -10.93 17.28 0.67
CA CYS A 24 -10.26 17.07 -0.60
C CYS A 24 -11.13 16.34 -1.65
N GLY A 25 -12.38 16.01 -1.33
CA GLY A 25 -13.31 15.29 -2.21
C GLY A 25 -13.30 13.77 -2.06
N CYS A 26 -12.51 13.23 -1.14
CA CYS A 26 -12.43 11.79 -0.87
C CYS A 26 -13.68 11.31 -0.11
N VAL A 27 -14.47 10.42 -0.72
CA VAL A 27 -15.69 9.83 -0.14
C VAL A 27 -15.69 8.31 -0.33
N LEU A 28 -15.43 7.56 0.74
CA LEU A 28 -15.43 6.08 0.74
C LEU A 28 -15.71 5.52 2.13
N ASP A 29 -15.76 4.19 2.29
CA ASP A 29 -15.88 3.59 3.63
C ASP A 29 -14.62 3.85 4.47
N ARG A 30 -14.79 4.02 5.78
CA ARG A 30 -13.72 4.30 6.74
C ARG A 30 -12.70 3.16 6.81
N ASP A 31 -13.16 1.92 6.68
CA ASP A 31 -12.33 0.72 6.77
C ASP A 31 -11.51 0.57 5.47
N GLU A 32 -12.11 0.87 4.32
CA GLU A 32 -11.40 0.97 3.03
C GLU A 32 -10.33 2.08 3.06
N ASN A 33 -10.67 3.28 3.55
CA ASN A 33 -9.71 4.35 3.74
C ASN A 33 -8.58 3.94 4.72
N ALA A 34 -8.87 3.08 5.70
CA ALA A 34 -7.84 2.54 6.59
C ALA A 34 -6.90 1.56 5.86
N ALA A 35 -7.45 0.66 5.03
CA ALA A 35 -6.67 -0.29 4.26
C ALA A 35 -5.70 0.41 3.30
N ILE A 36 -6.15 1.48 2.62
CA ILE A 36 -5.29 2.26 1.72
C ILE A 36 -4.13 2.91 2.49
N ASN A 37 -4.41 3.52 3.65
CA ASN A 37 -3.35 4.08 4.51
C ASN A 37 -2.32 3.01 4.94
N ILE A 38 -2.78 1.81 5.28
CA ILE A 38 -1.89 0.69 5.63
C ILE A 38 -1.02 0.29 4.43
N LEU A 39 -1.61 0.15 3.25
CA LEU A 39 -0.89 -0.16 2.01
C LEU A 39 0.17 0.89 1.68
N GLN A 40 -0.17 2.17 1.77
CA GLN A 40 0.77 3.28 1.55
C GLN A 40 1.94 3.23 2.53
N ARG A 41 1.68 2.97 3.81
CA ARG A 41 2.72 2.83 4.85
C ARG A 41 3.59 1.58 4.65
N ALA A 42 3.00 0.47 4.21
CA ALA A 42 3.73 -0.76 3.88
C ALA A 42 4.71 -0.53 2.71
N ASN A 43 4.30 0.24 1.69
CA ASN A 43 5.16 0.60 0.56
C ASN A 43 6.35 1.48 0.98
N THR A 44 6.23 2.27 2.05
CA THR A 44 7.35 3.09 2.57
C THR A 44 8.36 2.30 3.40
N VAL A 45 7.98 1.19 4.04
CA VAL A 45 8.91 0.42 4.90
C VAL A 45 9.66 -0.70 4.16
N GLY A 46 9.21 -1.07 2.95
CA GLY A 46 9.84 -2.13 2.14
C GLY A 46 11.10 -1.72 1.35
N ARG A 47 11.45 -0.43 1.34
CA ARG A 47 12.68 0.10 0.70
C ARG A 47 13.65 0.72 1.71
N THR A 48 13.65 0.25 2.94
CA THR A 48 14.71 0.60 3.87
C THR A 48 15.93 -0.24 3.50
N GLU A 49 16.85 0.40 2.75
CA GLU A 49 18.17 -0.05 2.32
C GLU A 49 18.74 -1.15 3.24
N ILE A 50 18.63 -2.42 2.82
CA ILE A 50 19.59 -3.41 3.28
C ILE A 50 20.89 -3.07 2.55
N GLN A 51 21.71 -2.18 3.12
CA GLN A 51 23.12 -2.06 2.76
C GLN A 51 23.89 -3.27 3.31
N ALA A 52 23.41 -4.48 3.02
CA ALA A 52 24.19 -5.70 3.16
C ALA A 52 24.68 -6.07 1.76
N ARG A 53 26.00 -6.08 1.59
CA ARG A 53 26.70 -6.34 0.33
C ARG A 53 26.48 -7.78 -0.17
N LEU A 54 25.27 -8.18 -0.60
CA LEU A 54 24.99 -9.39 -1.42
C LEU A 54 23.50 -9.40 -1.87
N GLN A 55 23.13 -8.66 -2.90
CA GLN A 55 22.93 -9.15 -4.28
C GLN A 55 21.65 -10.01 -4.55
N THR A 56 20.53 -9.31 -4.75
CA THR A 56 19.71 -9.27 -5.99
C THR A 56 18.99 -10.50 -6.59
N THR A 57 19.10 -11.75 -6.13
CA THR A 57 18.60 -12.87 -6.99
C THR A 57 17.69 -13.89 -6.30
N LEU A 58 16.44 -13.54 -5.95
CA LEU A 58 15.49 -14.60 -5.53
C LEU A 58 14.00 -14.44 -5.92
N CYS A 59 13.51 -13.30 -6.41
CA CYS A 59 12.06 -13.17 -6.68
C CYS A 59 11.66 -13.03 -8.17
N LEU A 60 12.61 -12.90 -9.10
CA LEU A 60 12.31 -12.76 -10.54
C LEU A 60 12.59 -14.01 -11.38
N LEU A 61 12.98 -15.14 -10.76
CA LEU A 61 13.22 -16.41 -11.48
C LEU A 61 11.98 -17.32 -11.48
N GLY A 62 10.78 -16.74 -11.38
CA GLY A 62 9.50 -17.45 -11.44
C GLY A 62 8.77 -17.35 -12.79
N GLU A 63 9.19 -16.45 -13.71
CA GLU A 63 8.41 -16.14 -14.92
C GLU A 63 9.18 -16.27 -16.26
N SER A 64 10.22 -17.11 -16.37
CA SER A 64 10.78 -17.44 -17.69
C SER A 64 11.34 -18.87 -17.80
N LEU A 65 10.54 -19.85 -17.37
CA LEU A 65 10.79 -21.28 -17.63
C LEU A 65 9.77 -21.90 -18.60
N ILE A 66 9.11 -21.09 -19.44
CA ILE A 66 8.07 -21.57 -20.37
C ILE A 66 8.28 -21.14 -21.84
N ASP A 67 9.47 -20.65 -22.24
CA ASP A 67 9.63 -20.16 -23.62
C ASP A 67 10.67 -20.85 -24.53
N LYS A 68 11.38 -21.93 -24.13
CA LYS A 68 12.04 -22.83 -25.11
C LYS A 68 12.73 -24.11 -24.61
N VAL A 69 12.20 -24.80 -23.60
CA VAL A 69 12.49 -26.25 -23.43
C VAL A 69 11.36 -27.03 -24.11
N THR A 70 11.26 -26.90 -25.43
CA THR A 70 10.66 -27.85 -26.40
C THR A 70 10.71 -27.18 -27.78
N GLY A 71 11.62 -27.64 -28.63
CA GLY A 71 11.81 -27.21 -30.01
C GLY A 71 13.25 -27.38 -30.44
#